data_AF-A0A527CZJ0-F1
#
_entry.id   AF-A0A527CZJ0-F1
#
_cell.length_a   1.000
_cell.length_b   1.000
_cell.length_c   1.000
_cell.angle_alpha   90.00
_cell.angle_beta   90.00
_cell.angle_gamma   90.00
#
_symmetry.space_group_name_H-M   'P 1'
#
loop_
_entity.id
_entity.type
_entity.pdbx_description
1 polymer ?
#
loop_
_entity_poly.entity_id
_entity_poly.type
_entity_poly.pdbx_seq_one_letter_code
_entity_poly.pdbx_strand_id
1 'polypeptide(L)'
;MNRETAHKVLRDSDHRHSRNIAADQPGSKEKLYAPKFLATYEAECRRKRDFIRKTAEIEQRLERLVEALRLIISDKPFHSVLLSEGLSTIPKLLAQRLQGKGAEPGATAPNGDSSPGRNETRQRADGICADVLDHLHDCPVKVKIFGLLRHVLPARQLEIARLMVAMDRVTFTYVKMLVALTPPGMLVDDFHPTMIATLTQDQYRVMEPEISALSAAFLSAFERGGLASLDLGAGSAYFNRLMDNSRVVRYLAHTFPGNFEEFHELSCGHAFS
;
A
#
# COMPACT_ATOMS: atom_id res chain seq x y z
N MET A 1 -7.40 -9.93 -43.35
CA MET A 1 -6.57 -9.22 -42.34
C MET A 1 -5.68 -10.27 -41.69
N ASN A 2 -4.38 -10.29 -42.00
CA ASN A 2 -3.47 -11.37 -41.59
C ASN A 2 -3.01 -11.17 -40.14
N ARG A 3 -2.79 -12.28 -39.41
CA ARG A 3 -2.29 -12.27 -38.03
C ARG A 3 -0.99 -11.46 -37.87
N GLU A 4 -0.14 -11.47 -38.89
CA GLU A 4 1.09 -10.68 -38.97
C GLU A 4 0.82 -9.16 -39.09
N THR A 5 -0.22 -8.76 -39.84
CA THR A 5 -0.65 -7.35 -39.90
C THR A 5 -1.23 -6.86 -38.57
N ALA A 6 -1.91 -7.74 -37.82
CA ALA A 6 -2.42 -7.40 -36.49
C ALA A 6 -1.29 -7.22 -35.46
N HIS A 7 -0.29 -8.10 -35.45
CA HIS A 7 0.89 -7.97 -34.58
C HIS A 7 1.74 -6.73 -34.91
N LYS A 8 1.83 -6.36 -36.19
CA LYS A 8 2.55 -5.14 -36.62
C LYS A 8 1.85 -3.87 -36.17
N VAL A 9 0.51 -3.83 -36.22
CA VAL A 9 -0.29 -2.70 -35.73
C VAL A 9 -0.16 -2.52 -34.22
N LEU A 10 -0.11 -3.62 -33.45
CA LEU A 10 0.11 -3.58 -31.99
C LEU A 10 1.51 -3.07 -31.63
N ARG A 11 2.57 -3.53 -32.33
CA ARG A 11 3.92 -2.96 -32.14
C ARG A 11 3.98 -1.47 -32.48
N ASP A 12 3.34 -1.07 -33.58
CA ASP A 12 3.29 0.33 -33.99
C ASP A 12 2.44 1.20 -33.04
N SER A 13 1.43 0.66 -32.36
CA SER A 13 0.71 1.39 -31.31
C SER A 13 1.57 1.57 -30.06
N ASP A 14 2.32 0.53 -29.66
CA ASP A 14 3.24 0.61 -28.52
C ASP A 14 4.38 1.60 -28.80
N HIS A 15 4.88 1.62 -30.04
CA HIS A 15 5.90 2.57 -30.49
C HIS A 15 5.37 4.01 -30.59
N ARG A 16 4.09 4.19 -30.95
CA ARG A 16 3.46 5.52 -30.95
C ARG A 16 3.26 6.05 -29.53
N HIS A 17 2.85 5.18 -28.61
CA HIS A 17 2.68 5.56 -27.21
C HIS A 17 4.03 5.91 -26.56
N SER A 18 5.07 5.11 -26.80
CA SER A 18 6.43 5.39 -26.31
C SER A 18 7.03 6.67 -26.91
N ARG A 19 6.80 6.95 -28.21
CA ARG A 19 7.24 8.21 -28.84
C ARG A 19 6.51 9.46 -28.31
N ASN A 20 5.22 9.34 -27.98
CA ASN A 20 4.46 10.44 -27.37
C ASN A 20 4.89 10.69 -25.92
N ILE A 21 5.32 9.65 -25.20
CA ILE A 21 6.01 9.77 -23.92
C ILE A 21 7.33 10.54 -24.14
N ALA A 22 8.11 10.20 -25.16
CA ALA A 22 9.43 10.78 -25.45
C ALA A 22 9.46 12.24 -25.91
N ALA A 23 8.35 12.78 -26.41
CA ALA A 23 8.27 14.20 -26.67
C ALA A 23 8.21 14.95 -25.33
N ASP A 24 9.29 15.66 -24.99
CA ASP A 24 9.34 16.63 -23.88
C ASP A 24 8.25 17.69 -24.08
N GLN A 25 7.06 17.42 -23.56
CA GLN A 25 5.98 18.40 -23.62
C GLN A 25 6.34 19.58 -22.71
N PRO A 26 6.19 20.84 -23.18
CA PRO A 26 6.65 22.04 -22.49
C PRO A 26 5.95 22.36 -21.15
N GLY A 27 5.18 21.43 -20.57
CA GLY A 27 4.40 21.62 -19.34
C GLY A 27 5.19 21.78 -18.05
N SER A 28 6.53 21.72 -18.09
CA SER A 28 7.38 21.74 -16.88
C SER A 28 7.79 23.15 -16.40
N LYS A 29 7.72 24.19 -17.25
CA LYS A 29 8.27 25.53 -16.91
C LYS A 29 7.43 26.34 -15.92
N GLU A 30 6.12 26.05 -15.80
CA GLU A 30 5.22 26.83 -14.94
C GLU A 30 5.37 26.43 -13.47
N LYS A 31 5.97 27.30 -12.65
CA LYS A 31 6.18 27.05 -11.21
C LYS A 31 4.84 26.89 -10.48
N LEU A 32 4.77 25.96 -9.53
CA LEU A 32 3.62 25.86 -8.63
C LEU A 32 3.66 27.05 -7.66
N TYR A 33 2.53 27.75 -7.51
CA TYR A 33 2.40 28.86 -6.56
C TYR A 33 2.48 28.35 -5.12
N ALA A 34 3.29 28.98 -4.25
CA ALA A 34 3.60 28.45 -2.90
C ALA A 34 2.38 28.15 -2.03
N PRO A 35 1.36 29.03 -1.90
CA PRO A 35 0.15 28.70 -1.13
C PRO A 35 -0.54 27.42 -1.58
N LYS A 36 -0.64 27.19 -2.89
CA LYS A 36 -1.23 25.97 -3.45
C LYS A 36 -0.35 24.74 -3.19
N PHE A 37 0.97 24.93 -3.26
CA PHE A 37 1.92 23.88 -2.88
C PHE A 37 1.79 23.50 -1.41
N LEU A 38 1.86 24.46 -0.49
CA LEU A 38 1.75 24.25 0.95
C LEU A 38 0.44 23.56 1.31
N ALA A 39 -0.68 24.03 0.75
CA ALA A 39 -1.98 23.39 0.95
C ALA A 39 -2.00 21.93 0.45
N THR A 40 -1.34 21.64 -0.69
CA THR A 40 -1.21 20.27 -1.20
C THR A 40 -0.35 19.44 -0.26
N TYR A 41 0.84 19.92 0.09
CA TYR A 41 1.77 19.27 1.01
C TYR A 41 1.10 18.90 2.34
N GLU A 42 0.48 19.86 3.01
CA GLU A 42 -0.16 19.62 4.30
C GLU A 42 -1.30 18.61 4.20
N ALA A 43 -2.11 18.68 3.14
CA ALA A 43 -3.17 17.72 2.90
C ALA A 43 -2.62 16.30 2.70
N GLU A 44 -1.50 16.16 2.00
CA GLU A 44 -0.83 14.85 1.85
C GLU A 44 -0.27 14.33 3.17
N CYS A 45 0.40 15.19 3.95
CA CYS A 45 0.91 14.79 5.26
C CYS A 45 -0.22 14.36 6.19
N ARG A 46 -1.36 15.07 6.19
CA ARG A 46 -2.57 14.68 6.96
C ARG A 46 -3.08 13.31 6.53
N ARG A 47 -3.32 13.10 5.22
CA ARG A 47 -3.84 11.82 4.71
C ARG A 47 -2.93 10.64 5.04
N LYS A 48 -1.61 10.80 4.87
CA LYS A 48 -0.65 9.75 5.21
C LYS A 48 -0.69 9.40 6.69
N ARG A 49 -0.70 10.41 7.57
CA ARG A 49 -0.82 10.19 9.03
C ARG A 49 -2.12 9.50 9.40
N ASP A 50 -3.24 9.92 8.82
CA ASP A 50 -4.54 9.32 9.09
C ASP A 50 -4.58 7.86 8.63
N PHE A 51 -4.02 7.55 7.45
CA PHE A 51 -3.92 6.18 6.97
C PHE A 51 -3.03 5.30 7.85
N ILE A 52 -1.86 5.81 8.24
CA ILE A 52 -0.93 5.09 9.14
C ILE A 52 -1.62 4.78 10.46
N ARG A 53 -2.30 5.77 11.06
CA ARG A 53 -3.04 5.61 12.31
C ARG A 53 -4.14 4.55 12.19
N LYS A 54 -5.00 4.66 11.18
CA LYS A 54 -6.07 3.70 10.93
C LYS A 54 -5.54 2.28 10.72
N THR A 55 -4.43 2.14 9.99
CA THR A 55 -3.80 0.84 9.78
C THR A 55 -3.29 0.26 11.09
N ALA A 56 -2.63 1.06 11.93
CA ALA A 56 -2.17 0.62 13.23
C ALA A 56 -3.33 0.20 14.16
N GLU A 57 -4.46 0.89 14.11
CA GLU A 57 -5.68 0.51 14.85
C GLU A 57 -6.22 -0.85 14.39
N ILE A 58 -6.22 -1.12 13.07
CA ILE A 58 -6.62 -2.42 12.50
C ILE A 58 -5.68 -3.53 12.99
N GLU A 59 -4.38 -3.30 12.92
CA GLU A 59 -3.36 -4.26 13.35
C GLU A 59 -3.47 -4.55 14.85
N GLN A 60 -3.58 -3.52 15.68
CA GLN A 60 -3.75 -3.67 17.13
C GLN A 60 -5.03 -4.44 17.46
N ARG A 61 -6.14 -4.18 16.75
CA ARG A 61 -7.38 -4.92 16.96
C ARG A 61 -7.24 -6.39 16.56
N LEU A 62 -6.54 -6.66 15.46
CA LEU A 62 -6.27 -8.00 15.00
C LEU A 62 -5.36 -8.77 15.97
N GLU A 63 -4.37 -8.13 16.56
CA GLU A 63 -3.51 -8.72 17.60
C GLU A 63 -4.33 -9.13 18.83
N ARG A 64 -5.17 -8.23 19.35
CA ARG A 64 -6.10 -8.56 20.44
C ARG A 64 -7.01 -9.73 20.09
N LEU A 65 -7.54 -9.75 18.86
CA LEU A 65 -8.38 -10.84 18.37
C LEU A 65 -7.63 -12.18 18.37
N VAL A 66 -6.42 -12.21 17.81
CA VAL A 66 -5.59 -13.42 17.74
C VAL A 66 -5.24 -13.91 19.14
N GLU A 67 -4.95 -13.01 20.08
CA GLU A 67 -4.59 -13.38 21.44
C GLU A 67 -5.81 -13.92 22.22
N ALA A 68 -6.97 -13.29 22.05
CA ALA A 68 -8.23 -13.81 22.59
C ALA A 68 -8.56 -15.20 22.03
N LEU A 69 -8.36 -15.43 20.72
CA LEU A 69 -8.50 -16.77 20.13
C LEU A 69 -7.51 -17.77 20.71
N ARG A 70 -6.25 -17.36 20.87
CA ARG A 70 -5.19 -18.22 21.41
C ARG A 70 -5.51 -18.64 22.84
N LEU A 71 -6.04 -17.73 23.65
CA LEU A 71 -6.51 -18.00 25.01
C LEU A 71 -7.62 -19.06 25.03
N ILE A 72 -8.69 -18.85 24.27
CA ILE A 72 -9.85 -19.77 24.30
C ILE A 72 -9.54 -21.13 23.67
N ILE A 73 -8.75 -21.18 22.59
CA ILE A 73 -8.40 -22.44 21.90
C ILE A 73 -7.46 -23.29 22.75
N SER A 74 -6.63 -22.68 23.60
CA SER A 74 -5.73 -23.40 24.50
C SER A 74 -6.47 -24.15 25.61
N ASP A 75 -7.74 -23.83 25.86
CA ASP A 75 -8.58 -24.50 26.85
C ASP A 75 -9.20 -25.80 26.29
N LYS A 76 -8.70 -26.93 26.78
CA LYS A 76 -9.10 -28.26 26.28
C LYS A 76 -10.61 -28.55 26.38
N PRO A 77 -11.31 -28.24 27.49
CA PRO A 77 -12.74 -28.48 27.57
C PRO A 77 -13.53 -27.56 26.63
N PHE A 78 -13.05 -26.34 26.34
CA PHE A 78 -13.66 -25.48 25.32
C PHE A 78 -13.63 -26.11 23.93
N HIS A 79 -12.54 -26.79 23.56
CA HIS A 79 -12.45 -27.47 22.27
C HIS A 79 -13.57 -28.52 22.07
N SER A 80 -13.96 -29.22 23.14
CA SER A 80 -15.08 -30.15 23.10
C SER A 80 -16.42 -29.45 22.83
N VAL A 81 -16.63 -28.26 23.38
CA VAL A 81 -17.81 -27.42 23.11
C VAL A 81 -17.80 -26.95 21.65
N LEU A 82 -16.65 -26.50 21.13
CA LEU A 82 -16.53 -26.11 19.73
C LEU A 82 -16.82 -27.26 18.77
N LEU A 83 -16.37 -28.48 19.08
CA LEU A 83 -16.66 -29.66 18.28
C LEU A 83 -18.15 -30.03 18.29
N SER A 84 -18.81 -30.01 19.45
CA SER A 84 -20.23 -30.37 19.54
C SER A 84 -21.14 -29.36 18.84
N GLU A 85 -20.71 -28.11 18.72
CA GLU A 85 -21.44 -27.05 18.04
C GLU A 85 -21.03 -26.84 16.57
N GLY A 86 -20.07 -27.63 16.04
CA GLY A 86 -19.59 -27.50 14.66
C GLY A 86 -18.78 -26.22 14.40
N LEU A 87 -18.21 -25.62 15.45
CA LEU A 87 -17.49 -24.34 15.42
C LEU A 87 -15.96 -24.50 15.50
N SER A 88 -15.42 -25.72 15.48
CA SER A 88 -13.97 -25.97 15.57
C SER A 88 -13.17 -25.52 14.34
N THR A 89 -13.84 -25.18 13.23
CA THR A 89 -13.16 -24.81 11.98
C THR A 89 -12.72 -23.34 12.01
N ILE A 90 -11.45 -23.13 12.32
CA ILE A 90 -10.83 -21.80 12.33
C ILE A 90 -10.47 -21.38 10.88
N PRO A 91 -10.80 -20.14 10.47
CA PRO A 91 -10.34 -19.60 9.19
C PRO A 91 -8.82 -19.73 8.99
N LYS A 92 -8.39 -20.20 7.81
CA LYS A 92 -6.97 -20.51 7.50
C LYS A 92 -6.01 -19.37 7.83
N LEU A 93 -6.40 -18.14 7.53
CA LEU A 93 -5.60 -16.94 7.77
C LEU A 93 -5.33 -16.71 9.27
N LEU A 94 -6.34 -16.93 10.12
CA LEU A 94 -6.19 -16.87 11.57
C LEU A 94 -5.36 -18.05 12.09
N ALA A 95 -5.56 -19.25 11.52
CA ALA A 95 -4.79 -20.43 11.90
C ALA A 95 -3.29 -20.24 11.65
N GLN A 96 -2.89 -19.57 10.55
CA GLN A 96 -1.50 -19.22 10.27
C GLN A 96 -0.93 -18.26 11.32
N ARG A 97 -1.68 -17.21 11.68
CA ARG A 97 -1.28 -16.25 12.73
C ARG A 97 -1.18 -16.89 14.11
N LEU A 98 -2.09 -17.80 14.46
CA LEU A 98 -2.05 -18.56 15.71
C LEU A 98 -0.79 -19.44 15.81
N GLN A 99 -0.30 -19.96 14.67
CA GLN A 99 0.95 -20.73 14.58
C GLN A 99 2.22 -19.85 14.58
N GLY A 100 2.09 -18.52 14.71
CA GLY A 100 3.22 -17.60 14.64
C GLY A 100 3.71 -17.29 13.23
N LYS A 101 3.06 -17.83 12.19
CA LYS A 101 3.25 -17.41 10.79
C LYS A 101 2.39 -16.17 10.55
N GLY A 102 2.82 -15.04 11.09
CA GLY A 102 2.22 -13.74 10.79
C GLY A 102 2.60 -13.32 9.38
N ALA A 103 1.59 -13.01 8.54
CA ALA A 103 1.68 -12.33 7.24
C ALA A 103 3.05 -12.41 6.53
N GLU A 104 3.38 -13.60 6.01
CA GLU A 104 4.34 -13.66 4.91
C GLU A 104 3.64 -13.04 3.69
N PRO A 105 4.13 -11.92 3.13
CA PRO A 105 3.62 -11.43 1.85
C PRO A 105 3.82 -12.55 0.84
N GLY A 106 2.72 -12.99 0.22
CA GLY A 106 2.65 -14.21 -0.57
C GLY A 106 3.82 -14.38 -1.54
N ALA A 107 4.80 -15.18 -1.14
CA ALA A 107 5.68 -15.89 -2.04
C ALA A 107 4.84 -16.97 -2.74
N THR A 108 4.14 -16.57 -3.80
CA THR A 108 3.67 -17.49 -4.84
C THR A 108 4.02 -16.90 -6.19
N ALA A 109 5.33 -16.82 -6.44
CA ALA A 109 5.83 -17.01 -7.80
C ALA A 109 6.08 -18.52 -7.95
N PRO A 110 5.51 -19.20 -8.96
CA PRO A 110 5.88 -20.57 -9.24
C PRO A 110 7.35 -20.59 -9.68
N ASN A 111 8.12 -21.51 -9.10
CA ASN A 111 9.51 -21.79 -9.46
C ASN A 111 9.66 -21.88 -10.99
N GLY A 112 10.43 -20.95 -11.53
CA GLY A 112 11.07 -21.05 -12.83
C GLY A 112 12.53 -20.69 -12.65
N ASP A 113 13.40 -21.67 -12.88
CA ASP A 113 14.86 -21.58 -12.78
C ASP A 113 15.39 -20.21 -13.25
N SER A 114 16.15 -19.54 -12.39
CA SER A 114 16.82 -18.28 -12.72
C SER A 114 18.29 -18.38 -12.38
N SER A 115 19.07 -18.65 -13.42
CA SER A 115 20.53 -18.53 -13.44
C SER A 115 20.99 -17.15 -12.94
N PRO A 116 22.17 -17.04 -12.30
CA PRO A 116 22.69 -15.75 -11.87
C PRO A 116 23.26 -15.01 -13.09
N GLY A 117 22.56 -13.98 -13.59
CA GLY A 117 23.15 -13.06 -14.56
C GLY A 117 22.23 -12.31 -15.53
N ARG A 118 21.06 -11.77 -15.10
CA ARG A 118 20.18 -11.10 -16.09
C ARG A 118 19.26 -9.95 -15.63
N ASN A 119 19.57 -9.11 -14.63
CA ASN A 119 18.59 -8.10 -14.16
C ASN A 119 19.05 -6.63 -14.03
N GLU A 120 20.17 -6.20 -14.62
CA GLU A 120 20.51 -4.76 -14.68
C GLU A 120 19.92 -4.03 -15.91
N THR A 121 19.24 -4.76 -16.80
CA THR A 121 18.73 -4.26 -18.07
C THR A 121 17.23 -4.55 -18.26
N ARG A 122 16.40 -4.36 -17.23
CA ARG A 122 14.98 -4.06 -17.53
C ARG A 122 14.97 -2.73 -18.28
N GLN A 123 14.78 -2.82 -19.59
CA GLN A 123 14.95 -1.76 -20.57
C GLN A 123 14.24 -0.49 -20.11
N ARG A 124 15.00 0.58 -19.84
CA ARG A 124 14.40 1.90 -19.61
C ARG A 124 13.83 2.36 -20.94
N ALA A 125 12.51 2.52 -21.00
CA ALA A 125 11.88 3.20 -22.11
C ALA A 125 12.05 4.69 -21.87
N ASP A 126 13.02 5.30 -22.57
CA ASP A 126 13.12 6.75 -22.66
C ASP A 126 13.19 7.47 -21.29
N GLY A 127 14.09 6.98 -20.43
CA GLY A 127 14.34 7.54 -19.09
C GLY A 127 13.36 7.10 -17.99
N ILE A 128 12.35 6.29 -18.31
CA ILE A 128 11.41 5.71 -17.35
C ILE A 128 11.74 4.23 -17.10
N CYS A 129 11.76 3.84 -15.82
CA CYS A 129 11.93 2.44 -15.42
C CYS A 129 10.74 1.57 -15.87
N ALA A 130 10.99 0.34 -16.34
CA ALA A 130 9.92 -0.58 -16.75
C ALA A 130 8.91 -0.84 -15.63
N ASP A 131 9.38 -1.02 -14.39
CA ASP A 131 8.52 -1.26 -13.23
C ASP A 131 7.54 -0.10 -12.97
N VAL A 132 7.92 1.14 -13.34
CA VAL A 132 7.03 2.31 -13.22
C VAL A 132 5.89 2.22 -14.21
N LEU A 133 6.16 1.75 -15.44
CA LEU A 133 5.12 1.53 -16.45
C LEU A 133 4.17 0.43 -16.00
N ASP A 134 4.71 -0.66 -15.44
CA ASP A 134 3.91 -1.75 -14.89
C ASP A 134 3.03 -1.30 -13.72
N HIS A 135 3.49 -0.40 -12.85
CA HIS A 135 2.65 0.13 -11.77
C HIS A 135 1.55 1.08 -12.27
N LEU A 136 1.74 1.73 -13.41
CA LEU A 136 0.85 2.78 -13.91
C LEU A 136 -0.03 2.35 -15.09
N HIS A 137 0.11 1.12 -15.58
CA HIS A 137 -0.57 0.65 -16.80
C HIS A 137 -2.10 0.73 -16.73
N ASP A 138 -2.68 0.46 -15.55
CA ASP A 138 -4.14 0.52 -15.31
C ASP A 138 -4.63 1.91 -14.87
N CYS A 139 -3.72 2.88 -14.73
CA CYS A 139 -4.05 4.21 -14.24
C CYS A 139 -4.26 5.20 -15.40
N PRO A 140 -5.23 6.13 -15.30
CA PRO A 140 -5.36 7.22 -16.26
C PRO A 140 -4.24 8.26 -16.07
N VAL A 141 -3.06 7.99 -16.63
CA VAL A 141 -1.86 8.83 -16.47
C VAL A 141 -1.73 9.85 -17.60
N LYS A 142 -1.64 11.13 -17.23
CA LYS A 142 -1.34 12.20 -18.19
C LYS A 142 0.14 12.12 -18.61
N VAL A 143 0.42 12.15 -19.91
CA VAL A 143 1.79 12.04 -20.48
C VAL A 143 2.82 12.94 -19.80
N LYS A 144 2.44 14.18 -19.46
CA LYS A 144 3.30 15.15 -18.76
C LYS A 144 3.81 14.69 -17.38
N ILE A 145 3.20 13.68 -16.76
CA ILE A 145 3.68 13.08 -15.51
C ILE A 145 5.01 12.36 -15.74
N PHE A 146 5.16 11.64 -16.86
CA PHE A 146 6.41 10.97 -17.20
C PHE A 146 7.55 11.96 -17.38
N GLY A 147 7.28 13.14 -17.96
CA GLY A 147 8.26 14.23 -18.03
C GLY A 147 8.78 14.67 -16.65
N LEU A 148 7.93 14.67 -15.61
CA LEU A 148 8.39 14.95 -14.23
C LEU A 148 9.22 13.81 -13.65
N LEU A 149 8.82 12.56 -13.89
CA LEU A 149 9.51 11.38 -13.37
C LEU A 149 10.93 11.22 -13.95
N ARG A 150 11.19 11.71 -15.17
CA ARG A 150 12.54 11.71 -15.75
C ARG A 150 13.55 12.53 -14.96
N HIS A 151 13.12 13.43 -14.08
CA HIS A 151 14.02 14.26 -13.26
C HIS A 151 14.52 13.56 -11.98
N VAL A 152 14.03 12.35 -11.69
CA VAL A 152 14.44 11.57 -10.50
C VAL A 152 15.01 10.21 -10.89
N LEU A 153 15.86 9.66 -10.02
CA LEU A 153 16.48 8.36 -10.23
C LEU A 153 15.46 7.22 -10.19
N PRO A 154 15.74 6.04 -10.81
CA PRO A 154 14.77 4.96 -10.96
C PRO A 154 14.10 4.50 -9.67
N ALA A 155 14.85 4.39 -8.57
CA ALA A 155 14.30 4.01 -7.26
C ALA A 155 13.22 5.02 -6.80
N ARG A 156 13.48 6.32 -6.99
CA ARG A 156 12.54 7.38 -6.66
C ARG A 156 11.37 7.43 -7.64
N GLN A 157 11.58 7.15 -8.93
CA GLN A 157 10.48 7.05 -9.91
C GLN A 157 9.47 6.00 -9.47
N LEU A 158 9.96 4.81 -9.09
CA LEU A 158 9.12 3.70 -8.64
C LEU A 158 8.40 4.07 -7.33
N GLU A 159 9.08 4.67 -6.37
CA GLU A 159 8.45 5.12 -5.13
C GLU A 159 7.32 6.11 -5.38
N ILE A 160 7.54 7.13 -6.24
CA ILE A 160 6.50 8.09 -6.62
C ILE A 160 5.32 7.40 -7.31
N ALA A 161 5.57 6.41 -8.17
CA ALA A 161 4.53 5.63 -8.82
C ALA A 161 3.69 4.84 -7.81
N ARG A 162 4.33 4.16 -6.86
CA ARG A 162 3.66 3.43 -5.78
C ARG A 162 2.82 4.36 -4.91
N LEU A 163 3.35 5.54 -4.55
CA LEU A 163 2.63 6.56 -3.80
C LEU A 163 1.39 7.06 -4.56
N MET A 164 1.49 7.33 -5.87
CA MET A 164 0.36 7.76 -6.69
C MET A 164 -0.77 6.74 -6.68
N VAL A 165 -0.44 5.46 -6.88
CA VAL A 165 -1.42 4.37 -6.93
C VAL A 165 -2.04 4.13 -5.56
N ALA A 166 -1.21 3.97 -4.51
CA ALA A 166 -1.68 3.69 -3.15
C ALA A 166 -2.52 4.83 -2.56
N MET A 167 -2.27 6.08 -2.98
CA MET A 167 -3.05 7.24 -2.55
C MET A 167 -4.26 7.54 -3.47
N ASP A 168 -4.44 6.78 -4.55
CA ASP A 168 -5.41 7.05 -5.63
C ASP A 168 -5.31 8.51 -6.15
N ARG A 169 -4.07 8.97 -6.39
CA ARG A 169 -3.70 10.37 -6.63
C ARG A 169 -2.75 10.53 -7.81
N VAL A 170 -3.17 10.08 -8.99
CA VAL A 170 -2.41 10.23 -10.24
C VAL A 170 -2.60 11.64 -10.83
N THR A 171 -1.99 12.64 -10.18
CA THR A 171 -2.12 14.05 -10.61
C THR A 171 -0.77 14.72 -10.80
N PHE A 172 -0.68 15.59 -11.80
CA PHE A 172 0.55 16.34 -12.10
C PHE A 172 1.02 17.20 -10.92
N THR A 173 0.09 17.83 -10.18
CA THR A 173 0.42 18.65 -9.00
C THR A 173 1.05 17.82 -7.88
N TYR A 174 0.52 16.63 -7.63
CA TYR A 174 1.03 15.72 -6.61
C TYR A 174 2.45 15.25 -6.96
N VAL A 175 2.65 14.78 -8.19
CA VAL A 175 3.97 14.35 -8.68
C VAL A 175 4.97 15.50 -8.64
N LYS A 176 4.57 16.69 -9.10
CA LYS A 176 5.42 17.88 -9.10
C LYS A 176 5.89 18.24 -7.68
N MET A 177 5.01 18.12 -6.69
CA MET A 177 5.36 18.35 -5.29
C MET A 177 6.33 17.28 -4.76
N LEU A 178 6.12 16.00 -5.07
CA LEU A 178 7.03 14.92 -4.67
C LEU A 178 8.41 15.02 -5.32
N VAL A 179 8.49 15.42 -6.60
CA VAL A 179 9.75 15.67 -7.31
C VAL A 179 10.45 16.89 -6.73
N ALA A 180 9.72 17.95 -6.39
CA ALA A 180 10.28 19.14 -5.77
C ALA A 180 10.84 18.91 -4.35
N LEU A 181 10.26 17.95 -3.61
CA LEU A 181 10.72 17.52 -2.28
C LEU A 181 11.55 16.22 -2.35
N THR A 182 12.22 15.96 -3.46
CA THR A 182 13.11 14.80 -3.59
C THR A 182 14.52 15.17 -3.11
N PRO A 183 15.17 14.32 -2.28
CA PRO A 183 16.55 14.55 -1.85
C PRO A 183 17.52 14.68 -3.04
N PRO A 184 18.55 15.55 -2.96
CA PRO A 184 19.48 15.76 -4.07
C PRO A 184 20.12 14.49 -4.62
N GLY A 185 20.44 13.51 -3.76
CA GLY A 185 21.03 12.22 -4.15
C GLY A 185 20.08 11.28 -4.90
N MET A 186 18.80 11.65 -5.07
CA MET A 186 17.81 10.91 -5.84
C MET A 186 17.31 11.68 -7.07
N LEU A 187 17.94 12.81 -7.40
CA LEU A 187 17.70 13.57 -8.63
C LEU A 187 18.64 13.12 -9.74
N VAL A 188 18.25 13.34 -10.99
CA VAL A 188 19.18 13.24 -12.12
C VAL A 188 20.16 14.41 -12.07
N ASP A 189 21.40 14.18 -12.47
CA ASP A 189 22.44 15.20 -12.57
C ASP A 189 21.92 16.42 -13.37
N ASP A 190 22.32 17.63 -12.98
CA ASP A 190 21.89 18.92 -13.55
C ASP A 190 20.42 19.34 -13.30
N PHE A 191 19.62 18.55 -12.59
CA PHE A 191 18.28 18.97 -12.18
C PHE A 191 18.27 19.69 -10.83
N HIS A 192 17.96 20.99 -10.85
CA HIS A 192 17.70 21.77 -9.64
C HIS A 192 16.20 22.07 -9.50
N PRO A 193 15.51 21.55 -8.46
CA PRO A 193 14.08 21.75 -8.28
C PRO A 193 13.73 23.22 -7.99
N THR A 194 13.57 24.03 -9.03
CA THR A 194 13.01 25.39 -8.94
C THR A 194 11.53 25.40 -9.27
N MET A 195 10.86 24.29 -8.98
CA MET A 195 9.50 23.98 -9.41
C MET A 195 8.42 24.73 -8.64
N ILE A 196 8.73 25.29 -7.47
CA ILE A 196 7.78 26.01 -6.62
C ILE A 196 8.30 27.43 -6.44
N ALA A 197 7.48 28.40 -6.82
CA ALA A 197 7.81 29.80 -6.63
C ALA A 197 7.73 30.12 -5.13
N THR A 198 8.64 30.96 -4.60
CA THR A 198 8.54 31.64 -3.29
C THR A 198 8.77 30.82 -2.00
N LEU A 199 9.17 29.55 -2.07
CA LEU A 199 9.65 28.84 -0.86
C LEU A 199 11.12 29.13 -0.59
N THR A 200 11.47 29.30 0.68
CA THR A 200 12.87 29.45 1.11
C THR A 200 13.55 28.09 1.22
N GLN A 201 14.88 28.06 1.09
CA GLN A 201 15.66 26.83 1.23
C GLN A 201 15.47 26.18 2.60
N ASP A 202 15.26 26.98 3.66
CA ASP A 202 15.00 26.45 5.01
C ASP A 202 13.64 25.76 5.11
N GLN A 203 12.61 26.23 4.39
CA GLN A 203 11.33 25.53 4.33
C GLN A 203 11.50 24.16 3.67
N TYR A 204 12.25 24.07 2.56
CA TYR A 204 12.55 22.77 1.94
C TYR A 204 13.26 21.80 2.89
N ARG A 205 14.27 22.30 3.64
CA ARG A 205 15.04 21.48 4.59
C ARG A 205 14.19 20.87 5.71
N VAL A 206 13.08 21.51 6.07
CA VAL A 206 12.12 20.96 7.04
C VAL A 206 11.15 19.99 6.35
N MET A 207 10.60 20.38 5.19
CA MET A 207 9.54 19.63 4.52
C MET A 207 10.02 18.33 3.87
N GLU A 208 11.22 18.33 3.28
CA GLU A 208 11.80 17.16 2.59
C GLU A 208 11.93 15.92 3.50
N PRO A 209 12.60 15.98 4.67
CA PRO A 209 12.73 14.81 5.53
C PRO A 209 11.37 14.35 6.09
N GLU A 210 10.47 15.29 6.40
CA GLU A 210 9.12 14.98 6.91
C GLU A 210 8.31 14.18 5.87
N ILE A 211 8.21 14.66 4.63
CA ILE A 211 7.45 13.96 3.59
C ILE A 211 8.10 12.64 3.21
N SER A 212 9.44 12.55 3.25
CA SER A 212 10.17 11.31 2.97
C SER A 212 9.84 10.23 4.01
N ALA A 213 9.96 10.57 5.30
CA ALA A 213 9.61 9.66 6.40
C ALA A 213 8.14 9.23 6.35
N LEU A 214 7.22 10.17 6.11
CA LEU A 214 5.79 9.86 5.99
C LEU A 214 5.49 9.00 4.75
N SER A 215 6.19 9.18 3.63
CA SER A 215 6.01 8.37 2.42
C SER A 215 6.41 6.93 2.64
N ALA A 216 7.57 6.70 3.26
CA ALA A 216 8.04 5.36 3.60
C ALA A 216 7.10 4.67 4.61
N ALA A 217 6.73 5.37 5.69
CA ALA A 217 5.81 4.83 6.69
C ALA A 217 4.43 4.52 6.10
N PHE A 218 3.93 5.38 5.21
CA PHE A 218 2.66 5.14 4.52
C PHE A 218 2.71 3.91 3.62
N LEU A 219 3.74 3.75 2.78
CA LEU A 219 3.87 2.57 1.92
C LEU A 219 3.99 1.28 2.74
N SER A 220 4.76 1.30 3.82
CA SER A 220 4.84 0.17 4.75
C SER A 220 3.49 -0.16 5.39
N ALA A 221 2.75 0.86 5.83
CA ALA A 221 1.40 0.66 6.36
C ALA A 221 0.44 0.12 5.29
N PHE A 222 0.53 0.63 4.06
CA PHE A 222 -0.34 0.21 2.95
C PHE A 222 -0.13 -1.28 2.61
N GLU A 223 1.11 -1.73 2.55
CA GLU A 223 1.46 -3.15 2.29
C GLU A 223 0.91 -4.09 3.38
N ARG A 224 0.99 -3.69 4.65
CA ARG A 224 0.51 -4.50 5.78
C ARG A 224 -1.00 -4.43 5.99
N GLY A 225 -1.60 -3.27 5.74
CA GLY A 225 -2.99 -2.97 6.05
C GLY A 225 -3.99 -3.80 5.25
N GLY A 226 -3.68 -4.12 3.98
CA GLY A 226 -4.55 -4.93 3.14
C GLY A 226 -4.81 -6.32 3.71
N LEU A 227 -3.74 -7.03 4.08
CA LEU A 227 -3.83 -8.35 4.71
C LEU A 227 -4.46 -8.26 6.11
N ALA A 228 -4.01 -7.31 6.93
CA ALA A 228 -4.53 -7.12 8.28
C ALA A 228 -6.06 -6.88 8.30
N SER A 229 -6.59 -6.11 7.34
CA SER A 229 -8.03 -5.85 7.22
C SER A 229 -8.82 -7.10 6.87
N LEU A 230 -8.34 -7.91 5.94
CA LEU A 230 -8.98 -9.17 5.54
C LEU A 230 -9.00 -10.16 6.71
N ASP A 231 -7.88 -10.28 7.42
CA ASP A 231 -7.73 -11.18 8.54
C ASP A 231 -8.60 -10.75 9.72
N LEU A 232 -8.66 -9.45 10.00
CA LEU A 232 -9.54 -8.90 11.02
C LEU A 232 -11.00 -9.15 10.65
N GLY A 233 -11.40 -8.97 9.39
CA GLY A 233 -12.75 -9.28 8.93
C GLY A 233 -13.12 -10.76 9.12
N ALA A 234 -12.23 -11.67 8.74
CA ALA A 234 -12.43 -13.11 8.96
C ALA A 234 -12.46 -13.47 10.45
N GLY A 235 -11.61 -12.84 11.26
CA GLY A 235 -11.55 -12.95 12.70
C GLY A 235 -12.84 -12.53 13.38
N SER A 236 -13.30 -11.31 13.12
CA SER A 236 -14.53 -10.77 13.70
C SER A 236 -15.74 -11.60 13.27
N ALA A 237 -15.81 -12.07 12.02
CA ALA A 237 -16.89 -12.96 11.57
C ALA A 237 -16.87 -14.33 12.28
N TYR A 238 -15.70 -14.85 12.63
CA TYR A 238 -15.59 -16.06 13.43
C TYR A 238 -15.99 -15.82 14.89
N PHE A 239 -15.51 -14.74 15.52
CA PHE A 239 -15.91 -14.35 16.87
C PHE A 239 -17.42 -14.09 16.99
N ASN A 240 -18.04 -13.46 16.00
CA ASN A 240 -19.50 -13.29 15.96
C ASN A 240 -20.21 -14.64 16.01
N ARG A 241 -19.81 -15.62 15.19
CA ARG A 241 -20.39 -16.96 15.23
C ARG A 241 -20.19 -17.67 16.58
N LEU A 242 -19.06 -17.44 17.26
CA LEU A 242 -18.85 -17.94 18.61
C LEU A 242 -19.79 -17.28 19.62
N MET A 243 -19.92 -15.95 19.57
CA MET A 243 -20.73 -15.16 20.49
C MET A 243 -22.24 -15.25 20.21
N ASP A 244 -22.65 -15.71 19.03
CA ASP A 244 -24.05 -16.02 18.71
C ASP A 244 -24.49 -17.40 19.25
N ASN A 245 -23.56 -18.25 19.68
CA ASN A 245 -23.88 -19.57 20.22
C ASN A 245 -24.02 -19.54 21.75
N SER A 246 -25.24 -19.77 22.25
CA SER A 246 -25.55 -19.73 23.68
C SER A 246 -24.72 -20.66 24.57
N ARG A 247 -24.27 -21.83 24.07
CA ARG A 247 -23.43 -22.77 24.83
C ARG A 247 -22.00 -22.26 24.92
N VAL A 248 -21.47 -21.71 23.82
CA VAL A 248 -20.17 -21.04 23.78
C VAL A 248 -20.16 -19.84 24.71
N VAL A 249 -21.14 -18.94 24.61
CA VAL A 249 -21.26 -17.77 25.48
C VAL A 249 -21.32 -18.16 26.96
N ARG A 250 -22.15 -19.15 27.31
CA ARG A 250 -22.24 -19.63 28.69
C ARG A 250 -20.91 -20.17 29.20
N TYR A 251 -20.19 -20.91 28.36
CA TYR A 251 -18.86 -21.42 28.71
C TYR A 251 -17.86 -20.28 28.92
N LEU A 252 -17.77 -19.35 27.96
CA LEU A 252 -16.84 -18.22 28.02
C LEU A 252 -17.10 -17.31 29.22
N ALA A 253 -18.36 -17.03 29.54
CA ALA A 253 -18.73 -16.21 30.70
C ALA A 253 -18.37 -16.88 32.04
N HIS A 254 -18.40 -18.21 32.11
CA HIS A 254 -18.05 -18.95 33.32
C HIS A 254 -16.54 -19.14 33.48
N THR A 255 -15.84 -19.49 32.40
CA THR A 255 -14.41 -19.86 32.42
C THR A 255 -13.48 -18.65 32.27
N PHE A 256 -13.90 -17.61 31.54
CA PHE A 256 -13.11 -16.40 31.25
C PHE A 256 -13.88 -15.10 31.60
N PRO A 257 -14.40 -14.95 32.84
CA PRO A 257 -15.23 -13.81 33.20
C PRO A 257 -14.52 -12.46 33.04
N GLY A 258 -13.20 -12.40 33.24
CA GLY A 258 -12.39 -11.17 33.09
C GLY A 258 -12.13 -10.75 31.64
N ASN A 259 -12.34 -11.63 30.66
CA ASN A 259 -12.12 -11.34 29.24
C ASN A 259 -13.43 -11.22 28.45
N PHE A 260 -14.58 -11.39 29.12
CA PHE A 260 -15.85 -11.49 28.42
C PHE A 260 -16.26 -10.19 27.72
N GLU A 261 -15.97 -9.03 28.33
CA GLU A 261 -16.16 -7.71 27.71
C GLU A 261 -15.32 -7.58 26.43
N GLU A 262 -14.05 -7.97 26.48
CA GLU A 262 -13.15 -7.97 25.32
C GLU A 262 -13.66 -8.88 24.20
N PHE A 263 -14.16 -10.08 24.52
CA PHE A 263 -14.76 -10.96 23.51
C PHE A 263 -15.98 -10.33 22.81
N HIS A 264 -16.77 -9.56 23.56
CA HIS A 264 -17.92 -8.83 23.01
C HIS A 264 -17.49 -7.62 22.15
N GLU A 265 -16.44 -6.90 22.54
CA GLU A 265 -15.88 -5.83 21.69
C GLU A 265 -15.29 -6.36 20.38
N LEU A 266 -14.65 -7.54 20.43
CA LEU A 266 -14.05 -8.18 19.26
C LEU A 266 -15.09 -8.73 18.28
N SER A 267 -16.28 -9.12 18.76
CA SER A 267 -17.41 -9.54 17.94
C SER A 267 -18.12 -8.34 17.29
N CYS A 268 -18.34 -7.25 18.03
CA CYS A 268 -18.94 -6.01 17.50
C CYS A 268 -18.02 -5.31 16.47
N GLY A 269 -18.11 -5.72 15.20
CA GLY A 269 -17.44 -5.04 14.10
C GLY A 269 -18.02 -3.65 13.91
N HIS A 270 -17.27 -2.58 14.23
CA HIS A 270 -17.46 -1.32 13.52
C HIS A 270 -17.17 -1.60 12.05
N ALA A 271 -18.24 -1.74 11.26
CA ALA A 271 -18.17 -1.82 9.82
C ALA A 271 -17.33 -0.64 9.32
N PHE A 272 -16.29 -0.95 8.56
CA PHE A 272 -15.50 0.06 7.86
C PHE A 272 -16.46 0.87 6.97
N SER A 273 -16.71 2.12 7.35
CA SER A 273 -17.38 3.12 6.53
C SER A 273 -16.43 4.28 6.22
#